data_AF-A0A7L5JM89-F1
#
_entry.id   AF-A0A7L5JM89-F1
#
_cell.length_a   1.000
_cell.length_b   1.000
_cell.length_c   1.000
_cell.angle_alpha   90.00
_cell.angle_beta   90.00
_cell.angle_gamma   90.00
#
_symmetry.space_group_name_H-M   'P 1'
#
loop_
_entity.id
_entity.type
_entity.pdbx_description
1 polymer ?
#
loop_
_entity_poly.entity_id
_entity_poly.type
_entity_poly.pdbx_seq_one_letter_code
_entity_poly.pdbx_strand_id
1 'polypeptide(L)'
;MSLELINKANELIKQTEIEALKIIKKRELIKSKIVNNSLAIDFIINALTKKRYDDLTYNERLFVNDIFENATKKDLQILKDKYFIDLEDLKSIFLSSPYSKNLKFLKEVLNQYFNHDQKAVLD
;
A
#
# COMPACT_ATOMS: atom_id res chain seq x y z
N MET A 1 12.84 -30.40 17.85
CA MET A 1 12.61 -28.99 17.48
C MET A 1 13.94 -28.27 17.65
N SER A 2 14.64 -27.97 16.55
CA SER A 2 16.08 -27.68 16.54
C SER A 2 16.40 -26.20 16.80
N LEU A 3 17.61 -25.93 17.31
CA LEU A 3 18.18 -24.59 17.51
C LEU A 3 18.14 -23.74 16.23
N GLU A 4 18.25 -24.37 15.06
CA GLU A 4 18.13 -23.73 13.74
C GLU A 4 16.74 -23.11 13.51
N LEU A 5 15.66 -23.80 13.91
CA LEU A 5 14.30 -23.26 13.79
C LEU A 5 14.10 -22.02 14.68
N ILE A 6 14.69 -22.04 15.88
CA ILE A 6 14.67 -20.92 16.83
C ILE A 6 15.41 -19.71 16.24
N ASN A 7 16.60 -19.92 15.67
CA ASN A 7 17.38 -18.85 15.05
C ASN A 7 16.64 -18.24 13.86
N LYS A 8 16.05 -19.07 13.00
CA LYS A 8 15.24 -18.60 11.86
C LYS A 8 14.02 -17.80 12.31
N ALA A 9 13.34 -18.24 13.37
CA ALA A 9 12.21 -17.49 13.92
C ALA A 9 12.64 -16.12 14.45
N ASN A 10 13.78 -16.03 15.15
CA ASN A 10 14.32 -14.77 15.66
C ASN A 10 14.70 -13.79 14.54
N GLU A 11 15.25 -14.28 13.43
CA GLU A 11 15.52 -13.44 12.26
C GLU A 11 14.24 -12.85 11.66
N LEU A 12 13.19 -13.68 11.52
CA LEU A 12 11.88 -13.24 11.02
C LEU A 12 11.23 -12.19 11.93
N ILE A 13 11.34 -12.35 13.25
CA ILE A 13 10.85 -11.37 14.22
C ILE A 13 11.56 -10.03 14.03
N LYS A 14 12.90 -10.02 13.99
CA LYS A 14 13.70 -8.80 13.77
C LYS A 14 13.35 -8.10 12.45
N GLN A 15 13.15 -8.87 11.38
CA GLN A 15 12.73 -8.32 10.09
C GLN A 15 11.35 -7.66 10.18
N THR A 16 10.41 -8.30 10.87
CA THR A 16 9.05 -7.79 11.09
C THR A 16 9.08 -6.47 11.90
N GLU A 17 9.90 -6.40 12.95
CA GLU A 17 10.07 -5.18 13.76
C GLU A 17 10.62 -4.02 12.94
N ILE A 18 11.64 -4.26 12.12
CA ILE A 18 12.22 -3.25 11.23
C ILE A 18 11.17 -2.74 10.23
N GLU A 19 10.36 -3.65 9.68
CA GLU A 19 9.31 -3.30 8.73
C GLU A 19 8.20 -2.47 9.39
N ALA A 20 7.75 -2.86 10.58
CA ALA A 20 6.77 -2.11 11.35
C ALA A 20 7.26 -0.68 11.66
N LEU A 21 8.53 -0.52 12.07
CA LEU A 21 9.14 0.78 12.31
C LEU A 21 9.19 1.66 11.05
N LYS A 22 9.46 1.07 9.88
CA LYS A 22 9.42 1.80 8.60
C LYS A 22 8.02 2.32 8.30
N ILE A 23 6.99 1.51 8.53
CA ILE A 23 5.58 1.91 8.32
C ILE A 23 5.21 3.05 9.28
N ILE A 24 5.54 2.94 10.57
CA ILE A 24 5.27 3.99 11.57
C ILE A 24 5.89 5.32 11.14
N LYS A 25 7.19 5.33 10.81
CA LYS A 25 7.90 6.53 10.35
C LYS A 25 7.30 7.12 9.08
N LYS A 26 6.89 6.27 8.12
CA LYS A 26 6.23 6.72 6.89
C LYS A 26 4.91 7.43 7.20
N ARG A 27 4.09 6.88 8.10
CA ARG A 27 2.83 7.48 8.53
C ARG A 27 3.03 8.81 9.24
N GLU A 28 3.99 8.89 10.16
CA GLU A 28 4.33 10.14 10.84
C GLU A 28 4.73 11.23 9.84
N LEU A 29 5.55 10.89 8.85
CA LEU A 29 5.95 11.81 7.79
C LEU A 29 4.78 12.25 6.90
N ILE A 30 3.84 11.37 6.58
CA ILE A 30 2.65 11.73 5.80
C ILE A 30 1.79 12.70 6.62
N LYS A 31 1.52 12.36 7.89
CA LYS A 31 0.68 13.18 8.76
C LYS A 31 1.27 14.57 9.00
N SER A 32 2.59 14.70 9.12
CA SER A 32 3.24 16.01 9.29
C SER A 32 3.09 16.94 8.09
N LYS A 33 2.76 16.41 6.90
CA LYS A 33 2.48 17.20 5.69
C LYS A 33 1.01 17.63 5.57
N ILE A 34 0.13 17.13 6.43
CA ILE A 34 -1.31 17.41 6.37
C ILE A 34 -1.67 18.38 7.49
N VAL A 35 -2.14 19.58 7.12
CA VAL A 35 -2.46 20.66 8.07
C VAL A 35 -3.67 20.34 8.95
N ASN A 36 -4.69 19.65 8.41
CA ASN A 36 -5.92 19.30 9.12
C ASN A 36 -6.07 17.79 9.23
N ASN A 37 -5.50 17.17 10.26
CA ASN A 37 -5.68 15.74 10.49
C ASN A 37 -7.12 15.45 10.98
N SER A 38 -7.73 14.39 10.47
CA SER A 38 -9.05 13.93 10.90
C SER A 38 -9.08 12.41 10.98
N LEU A 39 -10.08 11.85 11.68
CA LEU A 39 -10.26 10.39 11.75
C LEU A 39 -10.35 9.75 10.36
N ALA A 40 -10.97 10.44 9.39
CA ALA A 40 -11.06 9.95 8.02
C ALA A 40 -9.69 9.92 7.31
N ILE A 41 -8.84 10.92 7.57
CA ILE A 41 -7.48 10.96 7.02
C ILE A 41 -6.60 9.88 7.64
N ASP A 42 -6.67 9.74 8.97
CA ASP A 42 -5.97 8.66 9.68
C ASP A 42 -6.38 7.29 9.15
N PHE A 43 -7.67 7.08 8.87
CA PHE A 43 -8.18 5.85 8.26
C PHE A 43 -7.57 5.61 6.88
N ILE A 44 -7.60 6.61 5.98
CA ILE A 44 -7.03 6.49 4.63
C ILE A 44 -5.54 6.15 4.70
N ILE A 45 -4.77 6.88 5.52
CA ILE A 45 -3.34 6.65 5.68
C ILE A 45 -3.09 5.25 6.24
N ASN A 46 -3.81 4.83 7.26
CA ASN A 46 -3.64 3.51 7.88
C ASN A 46 -3.98 2.37 6.93
N ALA A 47 -5.01 2.53 6.09
CA ALA A 47 -5.38 1.54 5.08
C ALA A 47 -4.30 1.45 4.00
N LEU A 48 -3.88 2.59 3.44
CA LEU A 48 -3.06 2.66 2.23
C LEU A 48 -1.55 2.65 2.45
N THR A 49 -1.09 2.49 3.70
CA THR A 49 0.33 2.28 4.04
C THR A 49 0.61 0.86 4.52
N LYS A 50 -0.40 -0.01 4.55
CA LYS A 50 -0.19 -1.45 4.75
C LYS A 50 0.39 -2.05 3.48
N LYS A 51 1.07 -3.20 3.61
CA LYS A 51 1.72 -3.86 2.49
C LYS A 51 0.92 -5.01 1.91
N ARG A 52 0.14 -5.69 2.75
CA ARG A 52 -0.62 -6.88 2.35
C ARG A 52 -2.10 -6.65 2.58
N TYR A 53 -2.90 -7.18 1.67
CA TYR A 53 -4.35 -7.17 1.78
C TYR A 53 -4.85 -7.84 3.07
N ASP A 54 -4.18 -8.91 3.51
CA ASP A 54 -4.57 -9.63 4.72
C ASP A 54 -4.36 -8.84 6.00
N ASP A 55 -3.48 -7.83 5.99
CA ASP A 55 -3.24 -6.96 7.13
C ASP A 55 -4.36 -5.91 7.32
N LEU A 56 -5.26 -5.75 6.33
CA LEU A 56 -6.37 -4.80 6.37
C LEU A 56 -7.50 -5.33 7.27
N THR A 57 -8.06 -4.44 8.08
CA THR A 57 -9.35 -4.67 8.77
C THR A 57 -10.50 -4.76 7.77
N TYR A 58 -11.66 -5.26 8.20
CA TYR A 58 -12.84 -5.37 7.35
C TYR A 58 -13.20 -4.05 6.64
N ASN A 59 -13.25 -2.93 7.37
CA ASN A 59 -13.61 -1.63 6.80
C ASN A 59 -12.54 -1.11 5.82
N GLU A 60 -11.27 -1.37 6.10
CA GLU A 60 -10.17 -1.00 5.19
C GLU A 60 -10.22 -1.84 3.91
N ARG A 61 -10.60 -3.11 3.99
CA ARG A 61 -10.83 -3.95 2.80
C ARG A 61 -11.98 -3.42 1.95
N LEU A 62 -13.09 -3.01 2.56
CA LEU A 62 -14.20 -2.39 1.81
C LEU A 62 -13.74 -1.14 1.06
N PHE A 63 -12.99 -0.25 1.74
CA PHE A 63 -12.45 0.96 1.14
C PHE A 63 -11.47 0.66 -0.01
N VAL A 64 -10.53 -0.26 0.19
CA VAL A 64 -9.53 -0.61 -0.80
C VAL A 64 -10.15 -1.33 -2.00
N ASN A 65 -11.14 -2.20 -1.78
CA ASN A 65 -11.85 -2.87 -2.86
C ASN A 65 -12.61 -1.87 -3.74
N ASP A 66 -13.25 -0.86 -3.13
CA ASP A 66 -13.89 0.22 -3.88
C ASP A 66 -12.88 0.96 -4.77
N ILE A 67 -11.67 1.22 -4.26
CA ILE A 67 -10.59 1.77 -5.07
C ILE A 67 -10.28 0.84 -6.26
N PHE A 68 -10.14 -0.45 -6.02
CA PHE A 68 -9.78 -1.42 -7.07
C PHE A 68 -10.85 -1.58 -8.15
N GLU A 69 -12.13 -1.41 -7.80
CA GLU A 69 -13.23 -1.55 -8.75
C GLU A 69 -13.53 -0.24 -9.48
N ASN A 70 -13.50 0.87 -8.74
CA ASN A 70 -14.17 2.11 -9.13
C ASN A 70 -13.24 3.31 -9.24
N ALA A 71 -12.02 3.28 -8.66
CA ALA A 71 -11.16 4.46 -8.67
C ALA A 71 -10.80 4.88 -10.09
N THR A 72 -10.84 6.19 -10.29
CA THR A 72 -10.32 6.84 -11.49
C THR A 72 -8.87 7.29 -11.27
N LYS A 73 -8.23 7.72 -12.36
CA LYS A 73 -6.94 8.41 -12.30
C LYS A 73 -6.97 9.63 -11.39
N LYS A 74 -8.05 10.42 -11.43
CA LYS A 74 -8.17 11.62 -10.59
C LYS A 74 -8.15 11.26 -9.11
N ASP A 75 -8.78 10.15 -8.74
CA ASP A 75 -8.81 9.68 -7.35
C ASP A 75 -7.42 9.27 -6.88
N LEU A 76 -6.66 8.53 -7.70
CA LEU A 76 -5.27 8.19 -7.39
C LEU A 76 -4.36 9.43 -7.29
N GLN A 77 -4.58 10.44 -8.14
CA GLN A 77 -3.85 11.69 -8.06
C GLN A 77 -4.14 12.42 -6.74
N ILE A 78 -5.39 12.40 -6.27
CA ILE A 78 -5.76 12.97 -4.97
C ILE A 78 -5.07 12.19 -3.84
N LEU A 79 -5.03 10.85 -3.89
CA LEU A 79 -4.32 10.04 -2.90
C LEU A 79 -2.83 10.41 -2.83
N LYS A 80 -2.19 10.60 -3.99
CA LYS A 80 -0.78 11.00 -4.07
C LYS A 80 -0.53 12.43 -3.59
N ASP A 81 -1.29 13.41 -4.08
CA ASP A 81 -0.97 14.82 -3.89
C ASP A 81 -1.52 15.38 -2.58
N LYS A 82 -2.73 14.97 -2.21
CA LYS A 82 -3.43 15.49 -1.01
C LYS A 82 -3.11 14.67 0.23
N TYR A 83 -3.03 13.35 0.07
CA TYR A 83 -2.83 12.43 1.19
C TYR A 83 -1.42 11.85 1.25
N PHE A 84 -0.54 12.25 0.31
CA PHE A 84 0.87 11.82 0.23
C PHE A 84 1.04 10.30 0.25
N ILE A 85 0.05 9.57 -0.29
CA ILE A 85 0.08 8.12 -0.39
C ILE A 85 1.03 7.71 -1.50
N ASP A 86 1.88 6.76 -1.18
CA ASP A 86 2.75 6.10 -2.13
C ASP A 86 1.95 5.05 -2.90
N LEU A 87 1.82 5.23 -4.21
CA LEU A 87 1.03 4.31 -5.03
C LEU A 87 1.69 2.91 -5.10
N GLU A 88 2.99 2.77 -4.81
CA GLU A 88 3.62 1.44 -4.68
C GLU A 88 3.07 0.65 -3.48
N ASP A 89 2.66 1.33 -2.40
CA ASP A 89 1.97 0.66 -1.27
C ASP A 89 0.60 0.15 -1.74
N LEU A 90 -0.17 1.00 -2.43
CA LEU A 90 -1.48 0.62 -2.98
C LEU A 90 -1.36 -0.55 -3.96
N LYS A 91 -0.33 -0.55 -4.82
CA LYS A 91 -0.01 -1.65 -5.72
C LYS A 91 0.37 -2.93 -4.97
N SER A 92 1.13 -2.83 -3.87
CA SER A 92 1.47 -3.98 -3.03
C SER A 92 0.24 -4.62 -2.39
N ILE A 93 -0.68 -3.78 -1.90
CA ILE A 93 -1.99 -4.24 -1.40
C ILE A 93 -2.78 -4.92 -2.53
N PHE A 94 -2.81 -4.32 -3.73
CA PHE A 94 -3.51 -4.88 -4.88
C PHE A 94 -2.99 -6.26 -5.29
N LEU A 95 -1.66 -6.40 -5.42
CA LEU A 95 -1.01 -7.65 -5.84
C LEU A 95 -1.18 -8.78 -4.82
N SER A 96 -1.34 -8.44 -3.54
CA SER A 96 -1.62 -9.41 -2.48
C SER A 96 -3.12 -9.68 -2.26
N SER A 97 -4.00 -9.03 -3.04
CA SER A 97 -5.45 -9.17 -2.89
C SER A 97 -6.05 -10.22 -3.85
N PRO A 98 -7.29 -10.68 -3.58
CA PRO A 98 -8.08 -11.42 -4.55
C PRO A 98 -8.34 -10.67 -5.86
N TYR A 99 -8.19 -9.34 -5.86
CA TYR A 99 -8.35 -8.48 -7.03
C TYR A 99 -7.10 -8.39 -7.90
N SER A 100 -6.00 -9.08 -7.57
CA SER A 100 -4.74 -9.04 -8.33
C SER A 100 -4.88 -9.34 -9.84
N LYS A 101 -5.98 -10.00 -10.25
CA LYS A 101 -6.33 -10.28 -11.65
C LYS A 101 -7.24 -9.24 -12.30
N ASN A 102 -7.65 -8.19 -11.59
CA ASN A 102 -8.45 -7.09 -12.13
C ASN A 102 -7.60 -6.28 -13.11
N LEU A 103 -7.70 -6.65 -14.38
CA LEU A 103 -6.92 -6.05 -15.46
C LEU A 103 -7.27 -4.57 -15.69
N LYS A 104 -8.48 -4.13 -15.35
CA LYS A 104 -8.91 -2.74 -15.51
C LYS A 104 -8.08 -1.83 -14.60
N PHE A 105 -8.07 -2.12 -13.30
CA PHE A 105 -7.30 -1.34 -12.33
C PHE A 105 -5.79 -1.38 -12.63
N LEU A 106 -5.26 -2.55 -12.98
CA LEU A 106 -3.84 -2.68 -13.32
C LEU A 106 -3.47 -1.86 -14.57
N LYS A 107 -4.22 -2.00 -15.68
CA LYS A 107 -3.86 -1.41 -16.97
C LYS A 107 -4.24 0.06 -17.08
N GLU A 108 -5.45 0.41 -16.70
CA GLU A 108 -6.00 1.75 -16.95
C GLU A 108 -5.56 2.74 -15.87
N VAL A 109 -5.33 2.24 -14.66
CA VAL A 109 -5.08 3.08 -13.50
C VAL A 109 -3.62 2.96 -13.05
N LEU A 110 -3.16 1.80 -12.56
CA LEU A 110 -1.80 1.68 -12.00
C LEU A 110 -0.68 1.82 -13.06
N ASN A 111 -0.77 1.16 -14.21
CA ASN A 111 0.28 1.20 -15.24
C ASN A 111 0.58 2.65 -15.70
N GLN A 112 -0.41 3.54 -15.73
CA GLN A 112 -0.16 4.95 -16.08
C GLN A 112 0.72 5.70 -15.06
N TYR A 113 0.76 5.23 -13.80
CA TYR A 113 1.59 5.82 -12.74
C TYR A 113 3.00 5.21 -12.66
N PHE A 114 3.19 4.00 -13.21
CA PHE A 114 4.46 3.26 -13.13
C PHE A 114 5.18 3.07 -14.48
N ASN A 115 4.54 3.43 -15.61
CA ASN A 115 5.11 3.25 -16.95
C ASN A 115 6.07 4.38 -17.41
N HIS A 116 6.56 5.25 -16.51
CA HIS A 116 7.63 6.17 -16.88
C HIS A 116 9.02 5.48 -17.03
N ASP A 117 9.15 4.21 -16.63
CA ASP A 117 10.43 3.46 -16.68
C ASP A 117 10.44 2.23 -17.62
N GLN A 118 9.46 2.07 -18.52
CA GLN A 118 9.41 0.91 -19.45
C GLN A 118 9.74 1.27 -20.91
N LYS A 119 10.87 1.94 -21.16
CA LYS A 119 11.49 1.95 -22.49
C LYS A 119 12.56 0.84 -22.66
N ALA A 120 12.62 -0.15 -21.77
CA ALA A 120 13.71 -1.13 -21.73
C ALA A 120 13.30 -2.61 -21.70
N VAL A 121 12.02 -2.98 -21.87
CA VAL A 121 11.61 -4.40 -21.77
C VAL A 121 10.63 -4.83 -22.89
N LEU A 122 10.64 -4.15 -24.03
CA LEU A 122 9.88 -4.59 -25.22
C LEU A 122 10.66 -4.48 -26.54
N ASP A 123 11.98 -4.61 -26.49
CA ASP A 123 12.80 -5.01 -27.65
C ASP A 123 13.41 -6.40 -27.39
#